data_AF-A0AAD5P2E7-F1
#
_entry.id   AF-A0AAD5P2E7-F1
#
_cell.length_a   1.000
_cell.length_b   1.000
_cell.length_c   1.000
_cell.angle_alpha   90.00
_cell.angle_beta   90.00
_cell.angle_gamma   90.00
#
_symmetry.space_group_name_H-M   'P 1'
#
loop_
_entity.id
_entity.type
_entity.pdbx_description
1 polymer ?
#
loop_
_entity_poly.entity_id
_entity_poly.type
_entity_poly.pdbx_seq_one_letter_code
_entity_poly.pdbx_strand_id
1 'polypeptide(L)'
;MDGTTNEHPRAKSDGFPTILFFPAGNKSFDPVTVDTDRTVVAFYKFLKKHASIPFKIQKPASAPAPKSESSDAKESDKSSTTGDVKDEL
;
A
#
# COMPACT_ATOMS: atom_id res chain seq x y z
N MET A 1 1.21 -16.84 0.36
CA MET A 1 2.30 -17.82 0.55
C MET A 1 3.14 -17.31 1.71
N ASP A 2 3.38 -18.15 2.71
CA ASP A 2 4.34 -17.82 3.76
C ASP A 2 5.75 -18.01 3.19
N GLY A 3 6.48 -16.90 2.99
CA GLY A 3 7.82 -16.93 2.41
C GLY A 3 8.91 -17.35 3.41
N THR A 4 8.58 -17.53 4.69
CA THR A 4 9.57 -17.97 5.71
C THR A 4 9.70 -19.48 5.80
N THR A 5 8.64 -20.20 5.41
CA THR A 5 8.55 -21.67 5.50
C THR A 5 8.49 -22.34 4.13
N ASN A 6 8.34 -21.57 3.05
CA ASN A 6 8.20 -22.10 1.70
C ASN A 6 9.05 -21.34 0.69
N GLU A 7 9.81 -22.09 -0.11
CA GLU A 7 10.65 -21.56 -1.17
C GLU A 7 9.89 -21.49 -2.49
N HIS A 8 10.13 -20.45 -3.30
CA HIS A 8 9.55 -20.37 -4.65
C HIS A 8 10.58 -19.83 -5.65
N PRO A 9 10.83 -20.54 -6.76
CA PRO A 9 11.94 -20.25 -7.69
C PRO A 9 11.86 -18.85 -8.32
N ARG A 10 10.66 -18.27 -8.35
CA ARG A 10 10.41 -16.94 -8.93
C ARG A 10 10.01 -15.87 -7.91
N ALA A 11 9.95 -16.22 -6.62
CA ALA A 11 9.65 -15.23 -5.58
C ALA A 11 10.91 -14.99 -4.75
N LYS A 12 11.77 -14.11 -5.24
CA LYS A 12 12.89 -13.61 -4.44
C LYS A 12 12.34 -12.60 -3.44
N SER A 13 12.33 -12.97 -2.17
CA SER A 13 11.94 -12.07 -1.09
C SER A 13 13.15 -11.24 -0.66
N ASP A 14 13.28 -10.02 -1.18
CA ASP A 14 14.33 -9.08 -0.75
C ASP A 14 14.01 -8.44 0.63
N GLY A 15 12.83 -8.74 1.19
CA GLY A 15 12.36 -8.30 2.49
C GLY A 15 10.86 -8.56 2.69
N PHE A 16 10.37 -8.48 3.93
CA PHE A 16 8.95 -8.75 4.22
C PHE A 16 8.17 -7.46 4.53
N PRO A 17 6.93 -7.30 4.02
CA PRO A 17 6.25 -8.16 3.04
C PRO A 17 6.69 -7.86 1.59
N THR A 18 6.91 -8.91 0.78
CA THR A 18 7.07 -8.78 -0.70
C THR A 18 5.73 -9.08 -1.38
N ILE A 19 5.30 -8.21 -2.30
CA ILE A 19 4.08 -8.43 -3.10
C ILE A 19 4.48 -8.51 -4.57
N LEU A 20 4.18 -9.66 -5.20
CA LEU A 20 4.51 -9.95 -6.59
C LEU A 20 3.23 -10.25 -7.38
N PHE A 21 3.15 -9.71 -8.60
CA PHE A 21 2.03 -9.90 -9.51
C PHE A 21 2.42 -10.73 -10.74
N PHE A 22 1.65 -11.77 -11.00
CA PHE A 22 1.85 -12.71 -12.10
C PHE A 22 0.68 -12.63 -13.09
N PRO A 23 0.81 -11.88 -14.20
CA PRO A 23 -0.27 -11.76 -15.19
C PRO A 23 -0.55 -13.08 -15.91
N ALA A 24 -1.82 -13.34 -16.19
CA ALA A 24 -2.22 -14.52 -16.96
C ALA A 24 -1.65 -14.48 -18.38
N GLY A 25 -1.31 -15.66 -18.92
CA GLY A 25 -0.75 -15.81 -20.27
C GLY A 25 0.75 -15.53 -20.38
N ASN A 26 1.37 -14.86 -19.41
CA ASN A 26 2.80 -14.56 -19.43
C ASN A 26 3.57 -15.33 -18.35
N LYS A 27 3.67 -16.65 -18.53
CA LYS A 27 4.27 -17.55 -17.54
C LYS A 27 5.80 -17.49 -17.48
N SER A 28 6.46 -16.97 -18.52
CA SER A 28 7.92 -16.90 -18.61
C SER A 28 8.54 -15.58 -18.14
N PHE A 29 7.74 -14.53 -17.92
CA PHE A 29 8.27 -13.24 -17.47
C PHE A 29 8.58 -13.22 -15.98
N ASP A 30 9.53 -12.40 -15.57
CA ASP A 30 9.72 -12.08 -14.16
C ASP A 30 8.45 -11.44 -13.58
N PRO A 31 8.06 -11.79 -12.34
CA PRO A 31 6.90 -11.18 -11.72
C PRO A 31 7.06 -9.66 -11.62
N VAL A 32 5.93 -8.96 -11.69
CA VAL A 32 5.90 -7.51 -11.49
C VAL A 32 5.87 -7.24 -9.99
N THR A 33 6.88 -6.53 -9.48
CA THR A 33 6.87 -6.04 -8.10
C THR A 33 5.76 -5.02 -7.92
N VAL A 34 4.93 -5.21 -6.90
CA VAL A 34 3.80 -4.30 -6.61
C VAL A 34 4.28 -3.22 -5.65
N ASP A 35 4.68 -2.08 -6.20
CA ASP A 35 5.07 -0.89 -5.44
C ASP A 35 3.92 0.14 -5.41
N THR A 36 2.88 -0.19 -4.63
CA THR A 36 1.73 0.68 -4.42
C THR A 36 1.36 0.69 -2.93
N ASP A 37 0.63 1.72 -2.51
CA ASP A 37 0.08 1.78 -1.16
C ASP A 37 -0.66 0.48 -0.81
N ARG A 38 -0.49 0.02 0.44
CA ARG A 38 -1.07 -1.24 0.93
C ARG A 38 -2.55 -1.07 1.28
N THR A 39 -3.32 -0.48 0.37
CA THR A 39 -4.75 -0.19 0.53
C THR A 39 -5.56 -0.94 -0.53
N VAL A 40 -6.81 -1.27 -0.20
CA VAL A 40 -7.72 -1.98 -1.14
C VAL A 40 -7.93 -1.18 -2.43
N VAL A 41 -8.00 0.16 -2.32
CA VAL A 41 -8.20 1.05 -3.47
C VAL A 41 -6.97 1.07 -4.38
N ALA A 42 -5.76 1.12 -3.82
CA ALA A 42 -4.53 1.09 -4.60
C ALA A 42 -4.34 -0.27 -5.30
N PHE A 43 -4.56 -1.38 -4.59
CA PHE A 43 -4.53 -2.71 -5.20
C PHE A 43 -5.57 -2.87 -6.31
N TYR A 44 -6.77 -2.31 -6.13
CA TYR A 44 -7.77 -2.34 -7.21
C TYR A 44 -7.29 -1.61 -8.46
N LYS A 45 -6.75 -0.39 -8.30
CA LYS A 45 -6.20 0.39 -9.41
C LYS A 45 -5.03 -0.35 -10.09
N PHE A 46 -4.17 -0.98 -9.30
CA PHE A 46 -3.06 -1.78 -9.81
C PHE A 46 -3.55 -2.97 -10.63
N LEU A 47 -4.44 -3.80 -10.06
CA LEU A 47 -5.00 -4.96 -10.74
C LEU A 47 -5.74 -4.57 -12.01
N LYS A 48 -6.51 -3.46 -12.01
CA LYS A 48 -7.22 -2.99 -13.20
C LYS A 48 -6.28 -2.62 -14.35
N LYS A 49 -5.05 -2.20 -14.06
CA LYS A 49 -4.04 -1.84 -15.07
C LYS A 49 -3.25 -3.05 -15.58
N HIS A 50 -2.91 -3.98 -14.69
CA HIS A 50 -1.98 -5.08 -15.01
C HIS A 50 -2.66 -6.44 -15.25
N ALA A 51 -3.93 -6.61 -14.89
CA ALA A 51 -4.64 -7.86 -15.13
C ALA A 51 -4.95 -8.06 -16.61
N SER A 52 -4.46 -9.17 -17.17
CA SER A 52 -4.78 -9.59 -18.54
C SER A 52 -6.26 -9.98 -18.72
N ILE A 53 -6.95 -10.35 -17.63
CA ILE A 53 -8.34 -10.78 -17.64
C ILE A 53 -9.18 -9.71 -16.92
N PRO A 54 -10.17 -9.08 -17.59
CA PRO A 54 -11.05 -8.13 -16.95
C PRO A 54 -11.84 -8.76 -15.79
N PHE A 55 -11.95 -8.05 -14.68
CA PHE A 55 -12.68 -8.50 -13.49
C PHE A 55 -13.61 -7.41 -12.95
N LYS A 56 -14.64 -7.83 -12.21
CA LYS A 56 -15.57 -6.94 -11.49
C LYS A 56 -15.39 -7.18 -9.99
N ILE A 57 -15.27 -6.10 -9.22
CA ILE A 57 -15.28 -6.21 -7.75
C ILE A 57 -16.71 -6.44 -7.29
N GLN A 58 -16.92 -7.52 -6.56
CA GLN A 58 -18.13 -7.69 -5.75
C GLN A 58 -17.92 -6.97 -4.42
N LYS A 59 -18.90 -6.17 -4.01
CA LYS A 59 -18.85 -5.47 -2.73
C LYS A 59 -18.99 -6.53 -1.61
N PRO A 60 -18.14 -6.53 -0.58
CA PRO A 60 -18.19 -7.56 0.45
C PRO A 60 -19.57 -7.55 1.14
N ALA A 61 -20.19 -8.72 1.26
CA ALA A 61 -21.52 -8.89 1.85
C ALA A 61 -21.57 -8.66 3.38
N SER A 62 -20.44 -8.35 4.00
CA SER A 62 -20.36 -8.01 5.42
C SER A 62 -19.14 -7.10 5.63
N ALA A 63 -19.35 -5.80 5.51
CA ALA A 63 -18.45 -4.82 6.12
C ALA A 63 -19.22 -4.20 7.30
N PRO A 64 -18.76 -4.31 8.56
CA PRO A 64 -19.29 -3.47 9.61
C PRO A 64 -19.07 -1.99 9.23
N ALA A 65 -20.09 -1.18 9.49
CA ALA A 65 -20.15 0.23 9.09
C ALA A 65 -18.87 1.00 9.47
N PRO A 66 -18.42 1.97 8.63
CA PRO A 66 -17.36 2.87 9.04
C PRO A 66 -17.86 3.65 10.27
N LYS A 67 -17.17 3.53 11.40
CA LYS A 67 -17.31 4.52 12.47
C LYS A 67 -16.80 5.84 11.91
N SER A 68 -17.74 6.73 11.59
CA SER A 68 -17.50 8.16 11.56
C SER A 68 -16.92 8.57 12.90
N GLU A 69 -15.67 9.01 12.92
CA GLU A 69 -15.21 9.98 13.90
C GLU A 69 -14.84 11.25 13.14
N SER A 70 -15.84 12.11 12.98
CA SER A 70 -15.67 13.51 12.66
C SER A 70 -15.98 14.31 13.93
N SER A 71 -14.99 15.01 14.48
CA SER A 71 -15.18 16.18 15.33
C SER A 71 -13.90 17.02 15.29
N ASP A 72 -13.96 18.08 14.49
CA ASP A 72 -13.11 19.27 14.48
C ASP A 72 -12.79 19.80 15.89
N ALA A 73 -11.54 20.17 16.13
CA ALA A 73 -11.18 21.30 16.99
C ALA A 73 -10.11 22.14 16.29
N LYS A 74 -10.58 23.28 15.81
CA LYS A 74 -9.88 24.40 15.20
C LYS A 74 -9.11 25.15 16.29
N GLU A 75 -7.80 25.34 16.16
CA GLU A 75 -7.14 26.54 16.69
C GLU A 75 -5.95 26.95 15.82
N SER A 76 -6.12 28.14 15.26
CA SER A 76 -5.14 28.93 14.53
C SER A 76 -4.09 29.49 15.50
N ASP A 77 -2.85 29.65 15.04
CA ASP A 77 -2.14 30.94 14.92
C ASP A 77 -0.61 30.79 15.02
N LYS A 78 0.03 30.94 13.87
CA LYS A 78 1.09 31.92 13.60
C LYS A 78 2.03 32.31 14.76
N SER A 79 3.26 31.80 14.74
CA SER A 79 4.42 32.64 15.10
C SER A 79 5.70 32.18 14.41
N SER A 80 6.01 32.87 13.32
CA SER A 80 7.37 33.07 12.82
C SER A 80 8.16 33.93 13.82
N THR A 81 9.33 33.51 14.29
CA THR A 81 10.40 34.42 14.73
C THR A 81 11.76 33.73 14.65
N THR A 82 12.59 34.25 13.74
CA THR A 82 14.05 34.20 13.70
C THR A 82 14.67 34.81 14.97
N GLY A 83 15.73 34.23 15.51
CA GLY A 83 16.60 34.93 16.46
C GLY A 83 17.60 34.02 17.19
N ASP A 84 18.87 34.14 16.81
CA ASP A 84 20.06 33.90 17.63
C ASP A 84 19.84 34.06 19.14
N VAL A 85 20.30 33.11 19.97
CA VAL A 85 21.20 33.38 21.11
C VAL A 85 22.00 32.12 21.50
N LYS A 86 23.32 32.30 21.57
CA LYS A 86 24.36 31.56 22.29
C LYS A 86 23.95 31.12 23.72
N ASP A 87 24.30 29.89 24.14
CA ASP A 87 24.64 29.60 25.54
C ASP A 87 25.61 28.42 25.64
N GLU A 88 26.60 28.58 26.51
CA GLU A 88 27.81 27.76 26.70
C GLU A 88 27.55 26.63 27.70
N LEU A 89 28.03 25.40 27.43
CA LEU A 89 28.80 24.54 28.36
C LEU A 89 29.31 23.26 27.68
#